data_AF-A0A3B3S6V9-F1
#
_entry.id   AF-A0A3B3S6V9-F1
#
_cell.length_a   1.000
_cell.length_b   1.000
_cell.length_c   1.000
_cell.angle_alpha   90.00
_cell.angle_beta   90.00
_cell.angle_gamma   90.00
#
_symmetry.space_group_name_H-M   'P 1'
#
loop_
_entity.id
_entity.type
_entity.pdbx_description
1 polymer ?
#
loop_
_entity_poly.entity_id
_entity_poly.type
_entity_poly.pdbx_seq_one_letter_code
_entity_poly.pdbx_strand_id
1 'polypeptide(L)'
;MYPCVFLFWFAFYGVSTVSRVSAWRGGSVTIPCFYGDRYKTCVKYWCKGRLWYLCTSIVHSDSPKEGKVSIRDDPDQRVFTVTINNLTAEDSDYYWCGVKISGGSDAGVQVYLSVTDGKMPVM
;
A
#
# COMPACT_ATOMS: atom_id res chain seq x y z
N MET A 1 -23.65 9.16 2.98
CA MET A 1 -22.24 9.51 3.28
C MET A 1 -21.99 9.18 4.75
N TYR A 2 -21.72 7.91 5.06
CA TYR A 2 -21.56 7.44 6.44
C TYR A 2 -20.08 7.56 6.83
N PRO A 3 -19.72 8.38 7.84
CA PRO A 3 -18.35 8.50 8.31
C PRO A 3 -17.88 7.16 8.92
N CYS A 4 -16.56 6.93 8.94
CA CYS A 4 -15.92 5.72 9.49
C CYS A 4 -16.16 5.59 11.02
N VAL A 5 -17.37 5.25 11.48
CA VAL A 5 -17.74 5.16 12.92
C VAL A 5 -18.34 3.79 13.28
N PHE A 6 -17.53 3.03 14.04
CA PHE A 6 -17.76 1.98 15.05
C PHE A 6 -19.02 1.09 15.02
N LEU A 7 -18.82 -0.25 15.08
CA LEU A 7 -19.50 -1.19 15.99
C LEU A 7 -18.64 -2.45 16.31
N PHE A 8 -18.43 -2.69 17.61
CA PHE A 8 -18.07 -3.86 18.44
C PHE A 8 -17.20 -5.09 18.01
N TRP A 9 -16.13 -5.27 18.82
CA TRP A 9 -15.51 -6.46 19.46
C TRP A 9 -14.75 -7.54 18.64
N PHE A 10 -13.44 -7.62 18.93
CA PHE A 10 -12.38 -8.51 18.40
C PHE A 10 -12.00 -8.36 16.92
N ALA A 11 -11.87 -7.12 16.44
CA ALA A 11 -11.25 -6.83 15.14
C ALA A 11 -9.80 -6.38 15.30
N PHE A 12 -8.91 -6.89 14.46
CA PHE A 12 -7.54 -6.38 14.33
C PHE A 12 -7.62 -4.87 14.05
N TYR A 13 -7.17 -4.00 14.96
CA TYR A 13 -7.42 -2.56 14.86
C TYR A 13 -6.46 -1.83 13.90
N GLY A 14 -5.49 -2.54 13.33
CA GLY A 14 -4.38 -1.94 12.56
C GLY A 14 -4.45 -2.14 11.06
N VAL A 15 -3.40 -1.66 10.40
CA VAL A 15 -3.03 -2.01 9.03
C VAL A 15 -1.80 -2.90 9.13
N SER A 16 -1.73 -3.97 8.35
CA SER A 16 -0.59 -4.89 8.33
C SER A 16 -0.24 -5.30 6.91
N THR A 17 1.04 -5.58 6.68
CA THR A 17 1.57 -5.94 5.37
C THR A 17 2.92 -6.64 5.56
N VAL A 18 3.55 -7.03 4.45
CA VAL A 18 4.93 -7.51 4.42
C VAL A 18 5.90 -6.36 4.70
N SER A 19 6.92 -6.58 5.53
CA SER A 19 7.88 -5.52 5.89
C SER A 19 8.86 -5.17 4.77
N ARG A 20 9.15 -6.12 3.88
CA ARG A 20 10.08 -5.96 2.76
C ARG A 20 9.64 -6.77 1.56
N VAL A 21 9.79 -6.19 0.37
CA VAL A 21 9.59 -6.86 -0.92
C VAL A 21 10.83 -6.66 -1.76
N SER A 22 11.31 -7.73 -2.39
CA SER A 22 12.41 -7.69 -3.34
C SER A 22 11.93 -8.09 -4.71
N ALA A 23 12.39 -7.39 -5.75
CA ALA A 23 12.04 -7.69 -7.13
C ALA A 23 13.16 -7.29 -8.09
N TRP A 24 13.09 -7.82 -9.31
CA TRP A 24 14.03 -7.51 -10.36
C TRP A 24 13.59 -6.29 -11.17
N ARG A 25 14.55 -5.51 -11.66
CA ARG A 25 14.31 -4.45 -12.65
C ARG A 25 13.52 -5.00 -13.86
N GLY A 26 12.56 -4.23 -14.35
CA GLY A 26 11.62 -4.61 -15.41
C GLY A 26 10.49 -5.54 -14.94
N GLY A 27 10.60 -6.12 -13.74
CA GLY A 27 9.57 -6.96 -13.14
C GLY A 27 8.38 -6.16 -12.60
N SER A 28 7.49 -6.87 -11.91
CA SER A 28 6.34 -6.29 -11.24
C SER A 28 6.19 -6.86 -9.83
N VAL A 29 5.62 -6.09 -8.92
CA VAL A 29 5.29 -6.53 -7.56
C VAL A 29 3.84 -6.28 -7.24
N THR A 30 3.31 -7.11 -6.35
CA THR A 30 1.97 -7.02 -5.80
C THR A 30 2.09 -7.06 -4.28
N ILE A 31 1.68 -5.99 -3.62
CA ILE A 31 1.88 -5.78 -2.19
C ILE A 31 0.51 -5.79 -1.52
N PRO A 32 0.19 -6.81 -0.71
CA PRO A 32 -1.07 -6.87 0.03
C PRO A 32 -0.99 -6.04 1.31
N CYS A 33 -2.00 -5.19 1.53
CA CYS A 33 -2.16 -4.36 2.71
C CYS A 33 -3.49 -4.75 3.39
N PHE A 34 -3.40 -5.54 4.46
CA PHE A 34 -4.54 -5.97 5.25
C PHE A 34 -4.93 -4.89 6.25
N TYR A 35 -6.23 -4.81 6.57
CA TYR A 35 -6.74 -3.81 7.49
C TYR A 35 -7.89 -4.34 8.35
N GLY A 36 -8.14 -3.69 9.49
CA GLY A 36 -9.26 -3.99 10.37
C GLY A 36 -10.63 -3.67 9.80
N ASP A 37 -11.68 -4.36 10.27
CA ASP A 37 -13.07 -4.13 9.83
C ASP A 37 -13.49 -2.65 9.86
N ARG A 38 -12.99 -1.87 10.83
CA ARG A 38 -13.27 -0.42 10.94
C ARG A 38 -12.86 0.41 9.73
N TYR A 39 -12.01 -0.13 8.85
CA TYR A 39 -11.46 0.56 7.70
C TYR A 39 -12.09 0.19 6.37
N LYS A 40 -13.09 -0.71 6.34
CA LYS A 40 -13.74 -1.18 5.10
C LYS A 40 -14.22 -0.06 4.20
N THR A 41 -14.81 0.99 4.77
CA THR A 41 -15.38 2.11 4.01
C THR A 41 -14.42 3.30 3.85
N CYS A 42 -13.20 3.22 4.39
CA CYS A 42 -12.26 4.32 4.38
C CYS A 42 -11.36 4.25 3.13
N VAL A 43 -10.93 5.39 2.59
CA VAL A 43 -10.06 5.43 1.41
C VAL A 43 -8.70 4.82 1.75
N LYS A 44 -8.19 3.95 0.87
CA LYS A 44 -6.86 3.35 0.96
C LYS A 44 -5.90 4.12 0.07
N TYR A 45 -4.62 4.17 0.42
CA TYR A 45 -3.63 4.85 -0.41
C TYR A 45 -2.24 4.24 -0.31
N TRP A 46 -1.43 4.50 -1.33
CA TRP A 46 -0.03 4.10 -1.39
C TRP A 46 0.85 5.35 -1.35
N CYS A 47 1.76 5.42 -0.39
CA CYS A 47 2.58 6.60 -0.13
C CYS A 47 4.07 6.27 -0.25
N LYS A 48 4.87 7.11 -0.90
CA LYS A 48 6.34 6.95 -1.00
C LYS A 48 7.06 7.88 -0.04
N GLY A 49 8.06 7.36 0.67
CA GLY A 49 8.93 8.11 1.56
C GLY A 49 9.17 7.41 2.91
N ARG A 50 10.36 7.62 3.48
CA ARG A 50 10.77 6.98 4.74
C ARG A 50 10.01 7.47 5.96
N LEU A 51 9.65 8.76 6.01
CA LEU A 51 8.98 9.37 7.15
C LEU A 51 7.49 9.50 6.86
N TRP A 52 6.64 8.92 7.71
CA TRP A 52 5.18 8.84 7.52
C TRP A 52 4.53 10.21 7.23
N TYR A 53 4.88 11.23 8.01
CA TYR A 53 4.29 12.57 7.89
C TYR A 53 4.81 13.38 6.69
N LEU A 54 5.85 12.91 6.00
CA LEU A 54 6.42 13.54 4.79
C LEU A 54 6.23 12.66 3.55
N CYS A 55 5.53 11.54 3.66
CA CYS A 55 5.37 10.65 2.54
C CYS A 55 4.51 11.34 1.45
N THR A 56 4.82 11.10 0.19
CA THR A 56 4.06 11.60 -0.96
C THR A 56 3.09 10.53 -1.43
N SER A 57 1.79 10.83 -1.41
CA SER A 57 0.77 9.91 -1.90
C SER A 57 0.87 9.74 -3.42
N ILE A 58 0.80 8.50 -3.89
CA ILE A 58 0.92 8.15 -5.32
C ILE A 58 -0.47 7.82 -5.90
N VAL A 59 -1.18 6.87 -5.27
CA VAL A 59 -2.50 6.41 -5.70
C VAL A 59 -3.43 6.22 -4.51
N HIS A 60 -4.73 6.40 -4.75
CA HIS A 60 -5.78 6.19 -3.76
C HIS A 60 -6.85 5.24 -4.29
N SER A 61 -7.60 4.55 -3.44
CA SER A 61 -8.66 3.63 -3.88
C SER A 61 -9.81 4.33 -4.64
N ASP A 62 -9.99 5.64 -4.45
CA ASP A 62 -10.91 6.50 -5.21
C ASP A 62 -10.29 7.13 -6.48
N SER A 63 -8.97 7.02 -6.64
CA SER A 63 -8.22 7.35 -7.86
C SER A 63 -7.16 6.26 -8.15
N PRO A 64 -7.61 5.07 -8.60
CA PRO A 64 -6.91 3.81 -8.37
C PRO A 64 -5.66 3.55 -9.23
N LYS A 65 -5.22 4.49 -10.06
CA LYS A 65 -4.09 4.29 -10.96
C LYS A 65 -3.38 5.59 -11.30
N GLU A 66 -2.05 5.56 -11.23
CA GLU A 66 -1.16 6.62 -11.66
C GLU A 66 0.10 5.99 -12.29
N GLY A 67 0.30 6.26 -13.58
CA GLY A 67 1.40 5.66 -14.36
C GLY A 67 1.45 4.13 -14.25
N LYS A 68 2.56 3.61 -13.70
CA LYS A 68 2.84 2.19 -13.53
C LYS A 68 2.30 1.58 -12.23
N VAL A 69 1.74 2.41 -11.34
CA VAL A 69 1.23 2.01 -10.01
C VAL A 69 -0.29 1.96 -10.04
N SER A 70 -0.87 0.91 -9.48
CA SER A 70 -2.31 0.81 -9.26
C SER A 70 -2.64 0.27 -7.87
N ILE A 71 -3.84 0.60 -7.40
CA ILE A 71 -4.39 0.15 -6.12
C ILE A 71 -5.79 -0.41 -6.35
N ARG A 72 -6.08 -1.54 -5.70
CA ARG A 72 -7.41 -2.18 -5.71
C ARG A 72 -7.78 -2.56 -4.28
N ASP A 73 -8.95 -2.14 -3.83
CA ASP A 73 -9.48 -2.51 -2.50
C ASP A 73 -10.47 -3.69 -2.62
N ASP A 74 -10.38 -4.63 -1.69
CA ASP A 74 -11.32 -5.74 -1.49
C ASP A 74 -11.85 -5.68 -0.04
N PRO A 75 -13.01 -5.04 0.18
CA PRO A 75 -13.60 -4.86 1.51
C PRO A 75 -14.05 -6.15 2.20
N ASP A 76 -14.40 -7.18 1.42
CA ASP A 76 -14.87 -8.47 1.97
C ASP A 76 -13.70 -9.24 2.57
N GLN A 77 -12.55 -9.22 1.89
CA GLN A 77 -11.31 -9.81 2.38
C GLN A 77 -10.51 -8.88 3.30
N ARG A 78 -10.91 -7.61 3.41
CA ARG A 78 -10.20 -6.54 4.14
C ARG A 78 -8.75 -6.40 3.73
N VAL A 79 -8.51 -6.43 2.42
CA VAL A 79 -7.18 -6.27 1.85
C VAL A 79 -7.27 -5.33 0.68
N PHE A 80 -6.40 -4.33 0.64
CA PHE A 80 -6.12 -3.63 -0.60
C PHE A 80 -4.76 -4.03 -1.12
N THR A 81 -4.66 -4.08 -2.44
CA THR A 81 -3.49 -4.58 -3.13
C THR A 81 -2.91 -3.46 -3.97
N VAL A 82 -1.61 -3.21 -3.81
CA VAL A 82 -0.87 -2.27 -4.64
C VAL A 82 -0.04 -3.05 -5.64
N THR A 83 -0.18 -2.72 -6.92
CA THR A 83 0.62 -3.31 -7.99
C THR A 83 1.53 -2.25 -8.60
N ILE A 84 2.82 -2.54 -8.70
CA ILE A 84 3.81 -1.69 -9.36
C ILE A 84 4.42 -2.49 -10.50
N ASN A 85 4.22 -2.00 -11.72
CA ASN A 85 4.72 -2.66 -12.93
C ASN A 85 6.00 -1.98 -13.43
N ASN A 86 6.75 -2.68 -14.29
CA ASN A 86 7.94 -2.15 -14.96
C ASN A 86 8.91 -1.44 -13.99
N LEU A 87 9.35 -2.18 -12.98
CA LEU A 87 10.17 -1.65 -11.88
C LEU A 87 11.51 -1.12 -12.38
N THR A 88 11.92 0.03 -11.85
CA THR A 88 13.25 0.62 -12.05
C THR A 88 14.00 0.63 -10.71
N ALA A 89 15.32 0.84 -10.73
CA ALA A 89 16.08 0.90 -9.48
C ALA A 89 15.66 2.07 -8.58
N GLU A 90 15.12 3.15 -9.16
CA GLU A 90 14.58 4.33 -8.46
C GLU A 90 13.27 4.04 -7.69
N ASP A 91 12.62 2.91 -7.96
CA ASP A 91 11.50 2.43 -7.15
C ASP A 91 11.97 1.80 -5.83
N SER A 92 13.28 1.63 -5.62
CA SER A 92 13.79 1.16 -4.33
C SER A 92 13.65 2.25 -3.28
N ASP A 93 12.70 2.12 -2.38
CA ASP A 93 12.45 3.08 -1.31
C ASP A 93 11.58 2.48 -0.21
N TYR A 94 11.37 3.26 0.84
CA TYR A 94 10.32 3.05 1.81
C TYR A 94 9.00 3.57 1.27
N TYR A 95 7.96 2.78 1.49
CA TYR A 95 6.58 3.07 1.14
C TYR A 95 5.68 2.78 2.32
N TRP A 96 4.42 3.20 2.21
CA TRP A 96 3.41 2.94 3.21
C TRP A 96 2.10 2.50 2.57
N CYS A 97 1.53 1.43 3.14
CA CYS A 97 0.11 1.16 3.04
C CYS A 97 -0.62 2.14 3.97
N GLY A 98 -1.49 3.00 3.44
CA GLY A 98 -2.21 4.01 4.22
C GLY A 98 -3.73 3.85 4.17
N VAL A 99 -4.40 4.27 5.24
CA VAL A 99 -5.86 4.37 5.35
C VAL A 99 -6.22 5.78 5.82
N LYS A 100 -7.02 6.48 5.02
CA LYS A 100 -7.47 7.84 5.31
C LYS A 100 -8.62 7.84 6.30
N ILE A 101 -8.44 8.45 7.47
CA ILE A 101 -9.43 8.46 8.55
C ILE A 101 -10.03 9.86 8.66
N SER A 102 -11.33 9.98 8.36
CA SER A 102 -12.03 11.26 8.51
C SER A 102 -12.06 11.72 9.97
N GLY A 103 -11.53 12.91 10.24
CA GLY A 103 -11.54 13.51 11.58
C GLY A 103 -10.50 12.97 12.56
N GLY A 104 -9.49 12.22 12.09
CA GLY A 104 -8.41 11.70 12.92
C GLY A 104 -7.09 11.55 12.16
N SER A 105 -6.09 10.97 12.83
CA SER A 105 -4.82 10.61 12.19
C SER A 105 -4.98 9.34 11.36
N ASP A 106 -4.48 9.38 10.13
CA ASP A 106 -4.45 8.23 9.23
C ASP A 106 -3.65 7.07 9.83
N ALA A 107 -4.04 5.85 9.48
CA ALA A 107 -3.34 4.63 9.88
C ALA A 107 -2.47 4.13 8.74
N GLY A 108 -1.29 3.62 9.06
CA GLY A 108 -0.44 3.04 8.04
C GLY A 108 0.65 2.13 8.59
N VAL A 109 1.25 1.37 7.67
CA VAL A 109 2.33 0.44 7.95
C VAL A 109 3.36 0.53 6.82
N GLN A 110 4.64 0.49 7.20
CA GLN A 110 5.75 0.71 6.30
C GLN A 110 6.15 -0.58 5.57
N VAL A 111 6.56 -0.43 4.31
CA VAL A 111 7.14 -1.47 3.47
C VAL A 111 8.42 -0.95 2.85
N TYR A 112 9.49 -1.73 2.85
CA TYR A 112 10.67 -1.43 2.04
C TYR A 112 10.65 -2.21 0.73
N LEU A 113 10.64 -1.51 -0.41
CA LEU A 113 10.78 -2.12 -1.73
C LEU A 113 12.25 -2.06 -2.16
N SER A 114 12.79 -3.21 -2.56
CA SER A 114 14.18 -3.36 -3.00
C SER A 114 14.19 -3.89 -4.43
N VAL A 115 14.58 -3.05 -5.38
CA VAL A 115 14.70 -3.43 -6.78
C VAL A 115 16.16 -3.68 -7.12
N THR A 116 16.49 -4.92 -7.47
CA THR A 116 17.85 -5.33 -7.84
C THR A 116 17.95 -5.62 -9.32
N ASP A 117 19.15 -5.52 -9.86
CA ASP A 117 19.43 -6.03 -11.20
C ASP A 117 19.50 -7.55 -11.17
N GLY A 118 18.66 -8.20 -11.97
CA GLY A 118 18.78 -9.63 -12.21
C GLY A 118 20.11 -9.86 -12.90
N LYS A 119 20.91 -10.82 -12.42
CA LYS A 119 21.90 -11.42 -13.29
C LYS A 119 21.13 -11.96 -14.50
N MET A 120 21.19 -11.27 -15.63
CA MET A 120 20.94 -11.91 -16.91
C MET A 120 21.91 -13.10 -16.96
N PRO A 121 21.44 -14.37 -17.02
CA PRO A 121 22.32 -15.42 -17.48
C PRO A 121 22.61 -15.06 -18.94
N VAL A 122 23.84 -14.64 -19.20
CA VAL A 122 24.36 -14.53 -20.56
C VAL A 122 24.32 -15.97 -21.09
N MET A 123 23.43 -16.24 -22.05
CA MET A 123 23.51 -17.43 -22.89
C MET A 123 24.64 -17.24 -23.91
#